data_AF-A0A2S8F3K4-F1
#
_entry.id   AF-A0A2S8F3K4-F1
#
_cell.length_a   1.000
_cell.length_b   1.000
_cell.length_c   1.000
_cell.angle_alpha   90.00
_cell.angle_beta   90.00
_cell.angle_gamma   90.00
#
_symmetry.space_group_name_H-M   'P 1'
#
loop_
_entity.id
_entity.type
_entity.pdbx_description
1 polymer ?
#
loop_
_entity_poly.entity_id
_entity_poly.type
_entity_poly.pdbx_seq_one_letter_code
_entity_poly.pdbx_strand_id
1 'polypeptide(L)'
;MSRFFLYGMISRESKANSLFFHVFKSARRGVFRIVAGMLLVAWVVAAGHAATDAELQKAASGEKLTEDEFVSVKKAVIKEAKSGFKSTGAMQQLITKLKDAPPVEIGPEKENKFQVLEHPMIALRMIVEAELAGSVLPPDQLKKHPSADKFPGAIHRAIKPEAHFCEIDVNSYRWQSTGLYAPPGEVVHVMIPEEYVDAGWKLRIGANSTTIDIPRHNKLNRFPRIDRVYDLKKRTTEVACSFGGLLYIELPTPSAKTFLAKHSDIYNLVDHYDVPPKKMVQIRFSNVVLAPRYVHGETNVQEWRATIRSYPAPYAEIGSDKVIFTLPSKFVRRLDTPDLAMEKWDELIDAMSELSGRPKDKPFPHRFLIDAHVNWGAAFAGYPINAPLGWAEAIVRGEPEWGHAHELGHLHQHRAWTYQSTSEVTVNIFAAYALEKIYGHPHERATRESVIENAQRYLSRPIEERNWMTVNGALFERLAFYTMLSYEFGWEPFKQVFREYRELPLDQHPKSDVDRASDFLIRMSRATNSNLGPYFTEWGVQVNDSALEEVKSLPAWESPMMKQAMAKAP
;
A
#
# COMPACT_ATOMS: atom_id res chain seq x y z
N MET A 1 33.54 34.71 -48.44
CA MET A 1 32.26 34.62 -49.18
C MET A 1 31.17 34.35 -48.14
N SER A 2 30.55 35.39 -47.59
CA SER A 2 29.21 35.90 -47.98
C SER A 2 28.09 34.99 -47.43
N ARG A 3 27.06 35.38 -46.67
CA ARG A 3 26.46 36.66 -46.24
C ARG A 3 25.44 36.37 -45.09
N PHE A 4 25.33 37.31 -44.14
CA PHE A 4 24.14 37.85 -43.43
C PHE A 4 23.09 37.00 -42.65
N PHE A 5 23.03 37.27 -41.33
CA PHE A 5 21.90 37.70 -40.47
C PHE A 5 20.44 37.59 -40.95
N LEU A 6 19.53 37.01 -40.13
CA LEU A 6 18.53 37.76 -39.33
C LEU A 6 17.75 36.89 -38.30
N TYR A 7 17.28 37.57 -37.26
CA TYR A 7 16.51 37.26 -36.04
C TYR A 7 15.26 36.36 -36.12
N GLY A 8 14.90 35.76 -34.97
CA GLY A 8 13.53 35.35 -34.64
C GLY A 8 13.40 34.58 -33.30
N MET A 9 13.04 35.29 -32.23
CA MET A 9 12.58 34.75 -30.93
C MET A 9 11.36 33.81 -31.10
N ILE A 10 11.26 32.71 -30.32
CA ILE A 10 10.04 32.23 -29.61
C ILE A 10 10.36 31.00 -28.72
N SER A 11 9.94 31.13 -27.46
CA SER A 11 9.59 30.16 -26.39
C SER A 11 10.44 28.93 -26.05
N ARG A 12 10.77 28.88 -24.74
CA ARG A 12 11.05 27.71 -23.89
C ARG A 12 10.06 26.55 -24.15
N GLU A 13 10.57 25.32 -24.32
CA GLU A 13 9.99 24.10 -23.74
C GLU A 13 10.93 22.88 -23.82
N SER A 14 11.08 22.23 -22.65
CA SER A 14 11.54 20.86 -22.34
C SER A 14 12.74 20.22 -23.10
N LYS A 15 13.89 20.17 -22.42
CA LYS A 15 14.89 19.10 -22.58
C LYS A 15 14.48 17.92 -21.70
N ALA A 16 13.75 16.96 -22.26
CA ALA A 16 13.53 15.64 -21.65
C ALA A 16 13.14 14.62 -22.72
N ASN A 17 13.98 14.43 -23.75
CA ASN A 17 13.83 13.37 -24.76
C ASN A 17 15.19 13.14 -25.44
N SER A 18 16.14 12.49 -24.76
CA SER A 18 17.42 12.09 -25.37
C SER A 18 18.19 11.06 -24.52
N LEU A 19 17.52 10.04 -23.98
CA LEU A 19 18.22 8.90 -23.36
C LEU A 19 17.45 7.59 -23.56
N PHE A 20 17.09 7.25 -24.80
CA PHE A 20 16.42 5.98 -25.10
C PHE A 20 16.87 5.30 -26.40
N PHE A 21 18.01 5.70 -26.97
CA PHE A 21 18.59 5.03 -28.13
C PHE A 21 20.09 4.83 -27.90
N HIS A 22 20.47 3.69 -27.31
CA HIS A 22 21.70 2.93 -27.63
C HIS A 22 21.93 1.79 -26.63
N VAL A 23 21.17 0.69 -26.71
CA VAL A 23 21.65 -0.70 -26.46
C VAL A 23 20.62 -1.66 -27.11
N PHE A 24 20.72 -1.94 -28.41
CA PHE A 24 20.05 -3.10 -29.01
C PHE A 24 20.81 -3.58 -30.25
N LYS A 25 21.77 -4.49 -30.03
CA LYS A 25 22.27 -5.41 -31.07
C LYS A 25 22.95 -6.61 -30.38
N SER A 26 22.24 -7.74 -30.32
CA SER A 26 22.76 -9.12 -30.49
C SER A 26 22.00 -10.15 -29.62
N ALA A 27 21.43 -11.18 -30.28
CA ALA A 27 21.03 -12.52 -29.81
C ALA A 27 19.94 -12.64 -28.70
N ARG A 28 18.89 -13.48 -28.76
CA ARG A 28 18.40 -14.53 -29.66
C ARG A 28 16.86 -14.49 -29.63
N ARG A 29 16.23 -14.64 -30.80
CA ARG A 29 14.78 -14.53 -31.04
C ARG A 29 14.04 -15.78 -30.54
N GLY A 30 13.11 -15.65 -29.60
CA GLY A 30 12.23 -16.77 -29.20
C GLY A 30 11.37 -16.48 -27.97
N VAL A 31 11.98 -16.06 -26.85
CA VAL A 31 11.28 -15.97 -25.55
C VAL A 31 10.86 -14.53 -25.19
N PHE A 32 11.46 -13.52 -25.82
CA PHE A 32 11.11 -12.11 -25.59
C PHE A 32 9.73 -11.69 -26.13
N ARG A 33 9.09 -12.47 -27.00
CA ARG A 33 7.78 -12.10 -27.57
C ARG A 33 6.60 -12.30 -26.62
N ILE A 34 6.74 -13.15 -25.59
CA ILE A 34 5.64 -13.43 -24.65
C ILE A 34 5.69 -12.49 -23.44
N VAL A 35 6.89 -12.22 -22.90
CA VAL A 35 7.05 -11.31 -21.75
C VAL A 35 7.08 -9.84 -22.15
N ALA A 36 7.74 -9.48 -23.27
CA ALA A 36 7.53 -8.14 -23.84
C ALA A 36 6.12 -8.01 -24.43
N GLY A 37 5.49 -9.10 -24.88
CA GLY A 37 4.08 -9.13 -25.24
C GLY A 37 3.19 -8.79 -24.04
N MET A 38 3.39 -9.39 -22.87
CA MET A 38 2.58 -9.14 -21.67
C MET A 38 2.89 -7.80 -20.98
N LEU A 39 4.15 -7.33 -20.98
CA LEU A 39 4.50 -6.01 -20.45
C LEU A 39 4.11 -4.88 -21.42
N LEU A 40 4.24 -5.08 -22.73
CA LEU A 40 3.76 -4.11 -23.72
C LEU A 40 2.24 -4.17 -23.84
N VAL A 41 1.56 -5.31 -23.65
CA VAL A 41 0.10 -5.37 -23.50
C VAL A 41 -0.32 -4.72 -22.18
N ALA A 42 0.36 -4.91 -21.06
CA ALA A 42 0.05 -4.18 -19.81
C ALA A 42 0.31 -2.66 -19.91
N TRP A 43 1.33 -2.23 -20.67
CA TRP A 43 1.62 -0.80 -20.90
C TRP A 43 0.73 -0.18 -21.99
N VAL A 44 0.35 -0.93 -23.03
CA VAL A 44 -0.60 -0.51 -24.07
C VAL A 44 -2.05 -0.54 -23.56
N VAL A 45 -2.39 -1.47 -22.65
CA VAL A 45 -3.66 -1.47 -21.90
C VAL A 45 -3.71 -0.27 -20.94
N ALA A 46 -2.59 0.11 -20.32
CA ALA A 46 -2.51 1.35 -19.54
C ALA A 46 -2.57 2.62 -20.42
N ALA A 47 -2.00 2.57 -21.63
CA ALA A 47 -2.10 3.59 -22.67
C ALA A 47 -3.30 3.34 -23.60
N GLY A 48 -4.47 2.97 -23.04
CA GLY A 48 -5.70 2.81 -23.82
C GLY A 48 -5.94 3.95 -24.81
N HIS A 49 -6.49 3.61 -25.97
CA HIS A 49 -6.72 4.54 -27.08
C HIS A 49 -7.71 5.67 -26.71
N ALA A 50 -7.73 6.72 -27.52
CA ALA A 50 -8.73 7.78 -27.37
C ALA A 50 -10.12 7.21 -27.70
N ALA A 51 -11.14 7.61 -26.92
CA ALA A 51 -12.52 7.24 -27.20
C ALA A 51 -12.93 7.75 -28.59
N THR A 52 -13.49 6.85 -29.39
CA THR A 52 -14.12 7.12 -30.68
C THR A 52 -15.55 7.61 -30.49
N ASP A 53 -16.10 8.29 -31.49
CA ASP A 53 -17.50 8.72 -31.46
C ASP A 53 -18.48 7.55 -31.33
N ALA A 54 -18.15 6.39 -31.92
CA ALA A 54 -18.95 5.18 -31.79
C ALA A 54 -18.99 4.66 -30.34
N GLU A 55 -17.86 4.67 -29.64
CA GLU A 55 -17.81 4.29 -28.22
C GLU A 55 -18.58 5.26 -27.33
N LEU A 56 -18.47 6.57 -27.60
CA LEU A 56 -19.22 7.60 -26.87
C LEU A 56 -20.73 7.46 -27.09
N GLN A 57 -21.15 7.17 -28.33
CA GLN A 57 -22.56 6.92 -28.67
C GLN A 57 -23.07 5.63 -28.01
N LYS A 58 -22.28 4.55 -28.06
CA LYS A 58 -22.58 3.28 -27.40
C LYS A 58 -22.69 3.44 -25.88
N ALA A 59 -21.84 4.26 -25.29
CA ALA A 59 -21.98 4.64 -23.89
C ALA A 59 -23.29 5.43 -23.67
N ALA A 60 -23.56 6.45 -24.48
CA ALA A 60 -24.75 7.30 -24.34
C ALA A 60 -26.08 6.54 -24.55
N SER A 61 -26.09 5.45 -25.33
CA SER A 61 -27.25 4.56 -25.51
C SER A 61 -27.48 3.62 -24.34
N GLY A 62 -26.52 3.50 -23.41
CA GLY A 62 -26.57 2.59 -22.27
C GLY A 62 -26.22 1.14 -22.62
N GLU A 63 -25.66 0.91 -23.80
CA GLU A 63 -25.18 -0.41 -24.20
C GLU A 63 -23.98 -0.86 -23.35
N LYS A 64 -23.79 -2.18 -23.25
CA LYS A 64 -22.67 -2.75 -22.51
C LYS A 64 -21.36 -2.45 -23.26
N LEU A 65 -20.46 -1.75 -22.59
CA LEU A 65 -19.10 -1.52 -23.06
C LEU A 65 -18.20 -2.73 -22.78
N THR A 66 -17.26 -3.01 -23.68
CA THR A 66 -16.10 -3.85 -23.36
C THR A 66 -15.20 -3.14 -22.34
N GLU A 67 -14.23 -3.86 -21.76
CA GLU A 67 -13.28 -3.26 -20.81
C GLU A 67 -12.48 -2.12 -21.46
N ASP A 68 -11.99 -2.32 -22.69
CA ASP A 68 -11.22 -1.32 -23.43
C ASP A 68 -12.07 -0.07 -23.77
N GLU A 69 -13.31 -0.29 -24.24
CA GLU A 69 -14.25 0.80 -24.53
C GLU A 69 -14.60 1.59 -23.26
N PHE A 70 -14.80 0.89 -22.13
CA PHE A 70 -15.06 1.54 -20.85
C PHE A 70 -13.87 2.40 -20.41
N VAL A 71 -12.65 1.89 -20.56
CA VAL A 71 -11.42 2.62 -20.21
C VAL A 71 -11.23 3.85 -21.10
N SER A 72 -11.46 3.74 -22.41
CA SER A 72 -11.34 4.86 -23.36
C SER A 72 -12.38 5.96 -23.05
N VAL A 73 -13.65 5.59 -22.89
CA VAL A 73 -14.77 6.49 -22.56
C VAL A 73 -14.52 7.16 -21.20
N LYS A 74 -14.13 6.40 -20.17
CA LYS A 74 -13.76 6.92 -18.85
C LYS A 74 -12.73 8.05 -18.97
N LYS A 75 -11.62 7.80 -19.67
CA LYS A 75 -10.55 8.81 -19.86
C LYS A 75 -11.08 10.07 -20.55
N ALA A 76 -11.93 9.91 -21.57
CA ALA A 76 -12.49 11.02 -22.32
C ALA A 76 -13.43 11.89 -21.46
N VAL A 77 -14.33 11.29 -20.68
CA VAL A 77 -15.24 12.05 -19.81
C VAL A 77 -14.49 12.76 -18.67
N ILE A 78 -13.45 12.16 -18.10
CA ILE A 78 -12.61 12.82 -17.08
C ILE A 78 -11.89 14.05 -17.65
N LYS A 79 -11.35 13.93 -18.86
CA LYS A 79 -10.70 15.05 -19.56
C LYS A 79 -11.70 16.19 -19.79
N GLU A 80 -12.94 15.83 -20.14
CA GLU A 80 -14.02 16.78 -20.41
C GLU A 80 -14.57 17.45 -19.14
N ALA A 81 -14.66 16.70 -18.04
CA ALA A 81 -14.96 17.25 -16.73
C ALA A 81 -13.96 18.34 -16.33
N LYS A 82 -12.65 18.09 -16.55
CA LYS A 82 -11.57 19.05 -16.28
C LYS A 82 -11.60 20.30 -17.15
N SER A 83 -12.17 20.23 -18.36
CA SER A 83 -12.32 21.38 -19.25
C SER A 83 -13.59 22.21 -18.99
N GLY A 84 -14.46 21.73 -18.08
CA GLY A 84 -15.73 22.37 -17.75
C GLY A 84 -16.88 22.01 -18.69
N PHE A 85 -16.86 20.82 -19.30
CA PHE A 85 -17.93 20.32 -20.18
C PHE A 85 -18.22 21.25 -21.38
N LYS A 86 -17.19 21.54 -22.18
CA LYS A 86 -17.23 22.41 -23.37
C LYS A 86 -17.43 21.69 -24.70
N SER A 87 -17.34 20.36 -24.72
CA SER A 87 -17.43 19.52 -25.93
C SER A 87 -18.85 19.45 -26.48
N THR A 88 -18.95 19.23 -27.80
CA THR A 88 -20.21 19.07 -28.53
C THR A 88 -20.39 17.62 -29.02
N GLY A 89 -21.52 17.32 -29.68
CA GLY A 89 -21.73 16.02 -30.33
C GLY A 89 -21.94 14.85 -29.35
N ALA A 90 -21.34 13.69 -29.65
CA ALA A 90 -21.52 12.45 -28.88
C ALA A 90 -21.12 12.59 -27.40
N MET A 91 -20.07 13.37 -27.12
CA MET A 91 -19.63 13.65 -25.75
C MET A 91 -20.69 14.42 -24.95
N GLN A 92 -21.31 15.45 -25.55
CA GLN A 92 -22.35 16.24 -24.87
C GLN A 92 -23.60 15.40 -24.59
N GLN A 93 -23.97 14.51 -25.53
CA GLN A 93 -25.06 13.55 -25.33
C GLN A 93 -24.75 12.61 -24.15
N LEU A 94 -23.55 12.06 -24.09
CA LEU A 94 -23.11 11.21 -22.98
C LEU A 94 -23.16 11.97 -21.65
N ILE A 95 -22.62 13.19 -21.56
CA ILE A 95 -22.66 14.01 -20.33
C ILE A 95 -24.10 14.26 -19.88
N THR A 96 -25.00 14.53 -20.82
CA THR A 96 -26.42 14.76 -20.51
C THR A 96 -27.04 13.50 -19.91
N LYS A 97 -26.81 12.33 -20.53
CA LYS A 97 -27.25 11.04 -20.01
C LYS A 97 -26.67 10.70 -18.64
N LEU A 98 -25.40 11.04 -18.39
CA LEU A 98 -24.78 10.85 -17.08
C LEU A 98 -25.40 11.74 -16.00
N LYS A 99 -25.81 12.98 -16.35
CA LYS A 99 -26.53 13.87 -15.43
C LYS A 99 -27.95 13.38 -15.13
N ASP A 100 -28.62 12.80 -16.12
CA ASP A 100 -29.97 12.26 -15.98
C ASP A 100 -30.01 10.92 -15.25
N ALA A 101 -28.89 10.17 -15.24
CA ALA A 101 -28.80 8.92 -14.51
C ALA A 101 -28.95 9.14 -12.99
N PRO A 102 -29.62 8.22 -12.27
CA PRO A 102 -29.97 8.43 -10.88
C PRO A 102 -28.72 8.48 -9.97
N PRO A 103 -28.75 9.28 -8.90
CA PRO A 103 -27.71 9.26 -7.87
C PRO A 103 -27.68 7.90 -7.15
N VAL A 104 -26.48 7.47 -6.77
CA VAL A 104 -26.28 6.23 -6.00
C VAL A 104 -25.80 6.57 -4.60
N GLU A 105 -26.53 6.07 -3.61
CA GLU A 105 -26.08 6.00 -2.23
C GLU A 105 -25.39 4.66 -1.99
N ILE A 106 -24.10 4.69 -1.66
CA ILE A 106 -23.29 3.47 -1.51
C ILE A 106 -22.58 3.47 -0.16
N GLY A 107 -22.60 2.32 0.51
CA GLY A 107 -21.89 2.08 1.76
C GLY A 107 -21.71 0.59 2.08
N PRO A 108 -21.07 0.26 3.21
CA PRO A 108 -20.67 -1.10 3.54
C PRO A 108 -21.83 -2.03 3.91
N GLU A 109 -22.97 -1.47 4.34
CA GLU A 109 -24.17 -2.23 4.69
C GLU A 109 -24.76 -2.97 3.48
N LYS A 110 -25.43 -4.11 3.73
CA LYS A 110 -25.86 -5.04 2.67
C LYS A 110 -26.73 -4.35 1.61
N GLU A 111 -27.66 -3.53 2.05
CA GLU A 111 -28.62 -2.77 1.27
C GLU A 111 -28.01 -1.58 0.51
N ASN A 112 -26.82 -1.12 0.89
CA ASN A 112 -26.15 0.03 0.28
C ASN A 112 -25.02 -0.40 -0.67
N LYS A 113 -24.96 -1.67 -1.07
CA LYS A 113 -23.93 -2.19 -1.98
C LYS A 113 -24.37 -2.08 -3.43
N PHE A 114 -23.44 -1.71 -4.30
CA PHE A 114 -23.71 -1.51 -5.72
C PHE A 114 -23.13 -2.63 -6.59
N GLN A 115 -23.94 -3.21 -7.49
CA GLN A 115 -23.50 -4.23 -8.45
C GLN A 115 -23.14 -3.57 -9.78
N VAL A 116 -21.85 -3.65 -10.14
CA VAL A 116 -21.28 -2.88 -11.26
C VAL A 116 -21.83 -3.33 -12.62
N LEU A 117 -21.88 -4.65 -12.84
CA LEU A 117 -22.22 -5.23 -14.15
C LEU A 117 -23.71 -5.07 -14.51
N GLU A 118 -24.56 -4.80 -13.53
CA GLU A 118 -26.00 -4.59 -13.73
C GLU A 118 -26.31 -3.17 -14.23
N HIS A 119 -25.39 -2.21 -14.05
CA HIS A 119 -25.66 -0.79 -14.26
C HIS A 119 -24.45 0.00 -14.84
N PRO A 120 -24.00 -0.29 -16.07
CA PRO A 120 -22.79 0.29 -16.65
C PRO A 120 -22.81 1.82 -16.76
N MET A 121 -23.97 2.41 -17.09
CA MET A 121 -24.13 3.88 -17.14
C MET A 121 -24.01 4.54 -15.77
N ILE A 122 -24.53 3.89 -14.74
CA ILE A 122 -24.41 4.37 -13.37
C ILE A 122 -22.95 4.26 -12.90
N ALA A 123 -22.25 3.17 -13.27
CA ALA A 123 -20.82 3.04 -12.99
C ALA A 123 -19.98 4.14 -13.65
N LEU A 124 -20.25 4.49 -14.92
CA LEU A 124 -19.61 5.62 -15.58
C LEU A 124 -19.91 6.95 -14.87
N ARG A 125 -21.17 7.19 -14.50
CA ARG A 125 -21.58 8.40 -13.75
C ARG A 125 -20.82 8.52 -12.44
N MET A 126 -20.71 7.43 -11.67
CA MET A 126 -19.97 7.42 -10.41
C MET A 126 -18.50 7.79 -10.58
N ILE A 127 -17.84 7.34 -11.66
CA ILE A 127 -16.44 7.70 -11.92
C ILE A 127 -16.32 9.20 -12.17
N VAL A 128 -17.24 9.75 -12.96
CA VAL A 128 -17.23 11.18 -13.29
C VAL A 128 -17.49 12.02 -12.06
N GLU A 129 -18.48 11.65 -11.25
CA GLU A 129 -18.74 12.29 -9.96
C GLU A 129 -17.55 12.19 -9.01
N ALA A 130 -16.90 11.03 -8.93
CA ALA A 130 -15.70 10.81 -8.12
C ALA A 130 -14.54 11.73 -8.53
N GLU A 131 -14.34 11.93 -9.83
CA GLU A 131 -13.30 12.81 -10.34
C GLU A 131 -13.68 14.30 -10.18
N LEU A 132 -14.93 14.67 -10.43
CA LEU A 132 -15.41 16.05 -10.23
C LEU A 132 -15.28 16.48 -8.78
N ALA A 133 -15.82 15.68 -7.86
CA ALA A 133 -15.80 15.95 -6.43
C ALA A 133 -14.39 15.84 -5.84
N GLY A 134 -13.60 14.87 -6.33
CA GLY A 134 -12.27 14.57 -5.82
C GLY A 134 -11.12 15.39 -6.42
N SER A 135 -11.31 16.08 -7.55
CA SER A 135 -10.17 16.76 -8.20
C SER A 135 -10.46 17.99 -9.07
N VAL A 136 -11.70 18.24 -9.48
CA VAL A 136 -11.97 19.29 -10.50
C VAL A 136 -12.65 20.52 -9.91
N LEU A 137 -13.72 20.33 -9.13
CA LEU A 137 -14.53 21.46 -8.67
C LEU A 137 -13.79 22.29 -7.61
N PRO A 138 -13.83 23.63 -7.68
CA PRO A 138 -13.35 24.50 -6.60
C PRO A 138 -14.00 24.15 -5.23
N PRO A 139 -13.31 24.38 -4.10
CA PRO A 139 -13.82 24.06 -2.77
C PRO A 139 -15.22 24.61 -2.47
N ASP A 140 -15.47 25.87 -2.85
CA ASP A 140 -16.73 26.60 -2.66
C ASP A 140 -17.90 26.09 -3.51
N GLN A 141 -17.63 25.24 -4.50
CA GLN A 141 -18.64 24.62 -5.36
C GLN A 141 -18.96 23.18 -4.97
N LEU A 142 -18.21 22.60 -4.04
CA LEU A 142 -18.49 21.25 -3.57
C LEU A 142 -19.74 21.24 -2.69
N LYS A 143 -20.50 20.16 -2.81
CA LYS A 143 -21.63 19.84 -1.93
C LYS A 143 -21.38 18.51 -1.24
N LYS A 144 -22.04 18.29 -0.11
CA LYS A 144 -22.08 16.99 0.56
C LYS A 144 -22.61 15.94 -0.41
N HIS A 145 -21.84 14.87 -0.60
CA HIS A 145 -22.29 13.74 -1.39
C HIS A 145 -23.29 12.90 -0.57
N PRO A 146 -24.40 12.39 -1.16
CA PRO A 146 -25.35 11.53 -0.45
C PRO A 146 -24.72 10.33 0.25
N SER A 147 -23.77 9.65 -0.42
CA SER A 147 -23.02 8.53 0.16
C SER A 147 -22.09 8.90 1.32
N ALA A 148 -21.82 10.18 1.61
CA ALA A 148 -20.90 10.56 2.69
C ALA A 148 -21.38 10.03 4.06
N ASP A 149 -22.69 10.02 4.30
CA ASP A 149 -23.28 9.50 5.55
C ASP A 149 -23.27 7.97 5.61
N LYS A 150 -23.19 7.29 4.45
CA LYS A 150 -23.07 5.84 4.35
C LYS A 150 -21.62 5.39 4.52
N PHE A 151 -20.69 6.12 3.89
CA PHE A 151 -19.25 5.97 4.04
C PHE A 151 -18.52 7.25 3.59
N PRO A 152 -17.60 7.81 4.40
CA PRO A 152 -17.02 7.29 5.64
C PRO A 152 -17.96 7.23 6.86
N GLY A 153 -19.11 7.88 6.79
CA GLY A 153 -20.12 7.89 7.85
C GLY A 153 -20.49 9.31 8.28
N ALA A 154 -21.66 9.44 8.93
CA ALA A 154 -22.12 10.73 9.44
C ALA A 154 -21.29 11.20 10.67
N ILE A 155 -21.09 12.51 10.79
CA ILE A 155 -20.55 13.14 12.00
C ILE A 155 -21.55 12.94 13.14
N HIS A 156 -21.11 12.31 14.22
CA HIS A 156 -21.97 11.96 15.35
C HIS A 156 -22.24 13.20 16.21
N ARG A 157 -23.49 13.68 16.20
CA ARG A 157 -23.98 14.91 16.86
C ARG A 157 -23.69 16.18 16.05
N ALA A 158 -24.67 17.07 16.01
CA ALA A 158 -24.55 18.38 15.39
C ALA A 158 -23.67 19.28 16.27
N ILE A 159 -22.36 19.22 16.07
CA ILE A 159 -21.40 20.14 16.66
C ILE A 159 -21.07 21.19 15.60
N LYS A 160 -21.11 22.47 15.97
CA LYS A 160 -20.68 23.55 15.07
C LYS A 160 -19.18 23.36 14.82
N PRO A 161 -18.73 23.31 13.56
CA PRO A 161 -17.30 23.26 13.29
C PRO A 161 -16.61 24.53 13.82
N GLU A 162 -15.40 24.37 14.35
CA GLU A 162 -14.67 25.43 15.05
C GLU A 162 -13.27 25.65 14.46
N ALA A 163 -12.55 26.63 15.00
CA ALA A 163 -11.16 26.85 14.67
C ALA A 163 -10.25 26.11 15.66
N HIS A 164 -9.33 25.32 15.15
CA HIS A 164 -8.38 24.54 15.94
C HIS A 164 -6.95 24.77 15.46
N PHE A 165 -6.02 24.76 16.40
CA PHE A 165 -4.59 24.72 16.09
C PHE A 165 -4.10 23.28 16.20
N CYS A 166 -3.24 22.89 15.27
CA CYS A 166 -2.58 21.61 15.27
C CYS A 166 -1.08 21.83 15.14
N GLU A 167 -0.29 21.11 15.92
CA GLU A 167 1.16 21.13 15.84
C GLU A 167 1.66 20.07 14.85
N ILE A 168 2.54 20.47 13.94
CA ILE A 168 3.17 19.62 12.94
C ILE A 168 4.67 19.64 13.14
N ASP A 169 5.29 18.45 13.16
CA ASP A 169 6.75 18.33 13.20
C ASP A 169 7.34 18.47 11.78
N VAL A 170 7.97 19.61 11.52
CA VAL A 170 8.50 19.91 10.17
C VAL A 170 9.78 19.16 9.83
N ASN A 171 10.39 18.48 10.80
CA ASN A 171 11.57 17.63 10.57
C ASN A 171 11.21 16.19 10.22
N SER A 172 9.92 15.84 10.24
CA SER A 172 9.39 14.55 9.82
C SER A 172 9.03 14.54 8.33
N TYR A 173 8.49 13.43 7.84
CA TYR A 173 8.18 13.18 6.44
C TYR A 173 6.78 12.58 6.27
N ARG A 174 6.28 12.61 5.02
CA ARG A 174 4.99 11.99 4.65
C ARG A 174 3.84 12.58 5.47
N TRP A 175 2.87 11.76 5.86
CA TRP A 175 1.60 12.21 6.41
C TRP A 175 1.70 12.45 7.92
N GLN A 176 1.36 13.68 8.32
CA GLN A 176 1.20 14.11 9.71
C GLN A 176 -0.28 14.15 10.06
N SER A 177 -0.66 13.38 11.09
CA SER A 177 -2.04 13.29 11.57
C SER A 177 -2.43 14.52 12.39
N THR A 178 -3.58 15.13 12.07
CA THR A 178 -4.02 16.36 12.76
C THR A 178 -5.00 16.13 13.90
N GLY A 179 -5.70 14.99 13.94
CA GLY A 179 -6.83 14.78 14.85
C GLY A 179 -8.08 15.61 14.48
N LEU A 180 -8.12 16.16 13.26
CA LEU A 180 -9.20 16.98 12.76
C LEU A 180 -9.89 16.31 11.56
N TYR A 181 -11.15 16.66 11.35
CA TYR A 181 -12.02 16.13 10.29
C TYR A 181 -12.68 17.28 9.53
N ALA A 182 -12.63 17.24 8.21
CA ALA A 182 -13.35 18.16 7.33
C ALA A 182 -14.82 17.71 7.19
N PRO A 183 -15.80 18.56 7.51
CA PRO A 183 -17.20 18.25 7.27
C PRO A 183 -17.48 18.01 5.77
N PRO A 184 -18.34 17.04 5.41
CA PRO A 184 -18.61 16.72 4.01
C PRO A 184 -19.19 17.89 3.23
N GLY A 185 -18.52 18.29 2.16
CA GLY A 185 -18.95 19.36 1.25
C GLY A 185 -18.81 20.78 1.80
N GLU A 186 -18.20 20.97 2.97
CA GLU A 186 -17.97 22.29 3.53
C GLU A 186 -16.54 22.77 3.27
N VAL A 187 -16.37 24.08 3.16
CA VAL A 187 -15.05 24.71 3.01
C VAL A 187 -14.36 24.78 4.37
N VAL A 188 -13.15 24.23 4.41
CA VAL A 188 -12.18 24.36 5.50
C VAL A 188 -11.14 25.40 5.09
N HIS A 189 -10.71 26.22 6.04
CA HIS A 189 -9.62 27.17 5.82
C HIS A 189 -8.38 26.68 6.55
N VAL A 190 -7.28 26.49 5.83
CA VAL A 190 -6.00 26.04 6.38
C VAL A 190 -5.00 27.17 6.27
N MET A 191 -4.50 27.63 7.42
CA MET A 191 -3.50 28.68 7.52
C MET A 191 -2.18 28.11 8.02
N ILE A 192 -1.16 28.16 7.15
CA ILE A 192 0.20 27.72 7.44
C ILE A 192 1.11 28.91 7.78
N PRO A 193 2.23 28.69 8.50
CA PRO A 193 3.23 29.74 8.69
C PRO A 193 3.82 30.22 7.36
N GLU A 194 4.15 31.51 7.27
CA GLU A 194 4.63 32.16 6.04
C GLU A 194 5.87 31.47 5.45
N GLU A 195 6.78 31.00 6.32
CA GLU A 195 8.03 30.34 5.92
C GLU A 195 7.83 28.98 5.20
N TYR A 196 6.64 28.39 5.26
CA TYR A 196 6.31 27.11 4.62
C TYR A 196 5.42 27.26 3.39
N VAL A 197 5.09 28.49 2.99
CA VAL A 197 4.34 28.73 1.75
C VAL A 197 5.16 28.23 0.56
N ASP A 198 4.55 27.36 -0.26
CA ASP A 198 5.20 26.73 -1.42
C ASP A 198 6.40 25.83 -1.06
N ALA A 199 6.53 25.39 0.20
CA ALA A 199 7.56 24.44 0.65
C ALA A 199 7.30 22.98 0.20
N GLY A 200 6.43 22.78 -0.80
CA GLY A 200 6.01 21.46 -1.26
C GLY A 200 5.05 20.72 -0.32
N TRP A 201 4.51 21.40 0.69
CA TRP A 201 3.52 20.84 1.62
C TRP A 201 2.17 20.65 0.92
N LYS A 202 1.47 19.59 1.31
CA LYS A 202 0.11 19.34 0.84
C LYS A 202 -0.83 19.14 2.01
N LEU A 203 -2.10 19.45 1.80
CA LEU A 203 -3.17 19.01 2.67
C LEU A 203 -3.91 17.84 2.02
N ARG A 204 -4.10 16.75 2.76
CA ARG A 204 -4.98 15.65 2.39
C ARG A 204 -6.24 15.65 3.23
N ILE A 205 -7.38 15.39 2.58
CA ILE A 205 -8.67 15.11 3.19
C ILE A 205 -9.04 13.67 2.86
N GLY A 206 -9.20 12.82 3.87
CA GLY A 206 -9.47 11.39 3.71
C GLY A 206 -8.18 10.56 3.54
N ALA A 207 -8.13 9.41 4.21
CA ALA A 207 -6.93 8.56 4.27
C ALA A 207 -6.75 7.64 3.04
N ASN A 208 -7.72 7.60 2.13
CA ASN A 208 -7.64 6.78 0.93
C ASN A 208 -6.54 7.33 0.01
N SER A 209 -5.63 6.46 -0.42
CA SER A 209 -4.56 6.80 -1.36
C SER A 209 -4.77 6.21 -2.75
N THR A 210 -5.82 5.39 -2.94
CA THR A 210 -6.16 4.74 -4.20
C THR A 210 -7.65 4.83 -4.51
N THR A 211 -7.98 5.24 -5.73
CA THR A 211 -9.33 5.13 -6.31
C THR A 211 -9.67 3.66 -6.55
N ILE A 212 -10.93 3.26 -6.36
CA ILE A 212 -11.39 1.91 -6.71
C ILE A 212 -11.38 1.73 -8.24
N ASP A 213 -10.76 0.65 -8.70
CA ASP A 213 -10.73 0.28 -10.11
C ASP A 213 -12.01 -0.47 -10.50
N ILE A 214 -13.10 0.29 -10.71
CA ILE A 214 -14.46 -0.26 -10.91
C ILE A 214 -14.51 -1.47 -11.86
N PRO A 215 -13.84 -1.48 -13.04
CA PRO A 215 -13.86 -2.63 -13.96
C PRO A 215 -13.41 -3.96 -13.36
N ARG A 216 -12.55 -3.93 -12.33
CA ARG A 216 -12.04 -5.14 -11.66
C ARG A 216 -12.96 -5.72 -10.60
N HIS A 217 -14.04 -5.02 -10.27
CA HIS A 217 -14.95 -5.39 -9.20
C HIS A 217 -16.36 -5.59 -9.74
N ASN A 218 -16.97 -6.71 -9.40
CA ASN A 218 -18.40 -6.93 -9.64
C ASN A 218 -19.29 -6.13 -8.66
N LYS A 219 -18.71 -5.66 -7.55
CA LYS A 219 -19.43 -5.05 -6.43
C LYS A 219 -18.63 -3.95 -5.76
N LEU A 220 -19.28 -2.85 -5.43
CA LEU A 220 -18.71 -1.72 -4.70
C LEU A 220 -19.38 -1.57 -3.33
N ASN A 221 -18.57 -1.28 -2.31
CA ASN A 221 -19.01 -1.13 -0.91
C ASN A 221 -18.85 0.32 -0.39
N ARG A 222 -18.33 1.22 -1.23
CA ARG A 222 -18.26 2.66 -1.01
C ARG A 222 -18.07 3.34 -2.35
N PHE A 223 -18.09 4.67 -2.35
CA PHE A 223 -17.80 5.45 -3.55
C PHE A 223 -16.33 5.28 -4.00
N PRO A 224 -16.03 5.30 -5.32
CA PRO A 224 -14.70 4.96 -5.84
C PRO A 224 -13.56 5.83 -5.30
N ARG A 225 -13.77 7.14 -5.24
CA ARG A 225 -12.84 8.12 -4.70
C ARG A 225 -13.56 8.98 -3.68
N ILE A 226 -12.97 9.10 -2.50
CA ILE A 226 -13.55 9.84 -1.36
C ILE A 226 -12.52 10.75 -0.69
N ASP A 227 -11.32 10.84 -1.25
CA ASP A 227 -10.22 11.67 -0.79
C ASP A 227 -9.93 12.83 -1.75
N ARG A 228 -9.26 13.86 -1.22
CA ARG A 228 -8.77 14.99 -1.99
C ARG A 228 -7.48 15.55 -1.42
N VAL A 229 -6.59 16.02 -2.30
CA VAL A 229 -5.29 16.60 -1.93
C VAL A 229 -5.14 17.99 -2.55
N TYR A 230 -4.60 18.94 -1.78
CA TYR A 230 -4.36 20.32 -2.17
C TYR A 230 -2.90 20.72 -1.91
N ASP A 231 -2.26 21.41 -2.85
CA ASP A 231 -0.97 22.03 -2.59
C ASP A 231 -1.13 23.28 -1.72
N LEU A 232 -0.29 23.45 -0.70
CA LEU A 232 -0.32 24.60 0.20
C LEU A 232 0.64 25.71 -0.29
N LYS A 233 0.22 26.39 -1.36
CA LYS A 233 1.00 27.46 -2.05
C LYS A 233 0.68 28.87 -1.58
N LYS A 234 -0.20 29.00 -0.60
CA LYS A 234 -0.65 30.28 -0.04
C LYS A 234 -0.72 30.16 1.46
N ARG A 235 -0.50 31.28 2.16
CA ARG A 235 -0.62 31.35 3.62
C ARG A 235 -1.96 30.82 4.11
N THR A 236 -3.06 31.13 3.44
CA THR A 236 -4.38 30.55 3.68
C THR A 236 -4.89 29.89 2.42
N THR A 237 -5.34 28.64 2.54
CA THR A 237 -5.89 27.85 1.43
C THR A 237 -7.26 27.31 1.82
N GLU A 238 -8.24 27.52 0.94
CA GLU A 238 -9.57 26.91 1.01
C GLU A 238 -9.50 25.49 0.45
N VAL A 239 -10.09 24.55 1.19
CA VAL A 239 -10.08 23.13 0.86
C VAL A 239 -11.43 22.53 1.23
N ALA A 240 -11.89 21.56 0.45
CA ALA A 240 -13.12 20.84 0.74
C ALA A 240 -13.07 19.42 0.14
N CYS A 241 -13.93 18.54 0.63
CA CYS A 241 -14.18 17.22 0.03
C CYS A 241 -15.67 16.89 0.18
N SER A 242 -16.34 16.48 -0.89
CA SER A 242 -17.78 16.12 -0.84
C SER A 242 -18.09 14.97 0.13
N PHE A 243 -17.11 14.13 0.46
CA PHE A 243 -17.25 13.03 1.41
C PHE A 243 -16.77 13.38 2.83
N GLY A 244 -16.15 14.56 3.00
CA GLY A 244 -15.41 14.88 4.21
C GLY A 244 -14.18 13.99 4.37
N GLY A 245 -13.56 14.00 5.54
CA GLY A 245 -12.45 13.10 5.85
C GLY A 245 -11.52 13.64 6.92
N LEU A 246 -10.71 12.73 7.48
CA LEU A 246 -9.59 13.12 8.34
C LEU A 246 -8.63 14.02 7.59
N LEU A 247 -8.09 15.02 8.29
CA LEU A 247 -7.14 16.00 7.75
C LEU A 247 -5.71 15.59 8.05
N TYR A 248 -4.85 15.65 7.03
CA TYR A 248 -3.42 15.36 7.13
C TYR A 248 -2.60 16.44 6.46
N ILE A 249 -1.43 16.73 7.03
CA ILE A 249 -0.40 17.52 6.35
C ILE A 249 0.63 16.56 5.77
N GLU A 250 0.85 16.62 4.46
CA GLU A 250 1.88 15.83 3.79
C GLU A 250 3.15 16.68 3.62
N LEU A 251 4.23 16.23 4.24
CA LEU A 251 5.55 16.82 4.12
C LEU A 251 6.35 16.10 3.00
N PRO A 252 7.17 16.84 2.23
CA PRO A 252 7.98 16.26 1.17
C PRO A 252 8.94 15.19 1.72
N THR A 253 9.05 14.07 1.02
CA THR A 253 10.03 13.01 1.36
C THR A 253 11.33 13.28 0.58
N PRO A 254 12.52 13.17 1.21
CA PRO A 254 13.78 13.33 0.51
C PRO A 254 13.92 12.36 -0.65
N SER A 255 14.44 12.83 -1.79
CA SER A 255 14.66 12.01 -2.99
C SER A 255 15.86 11.06 -2.90
N ALA A 256 16.47 10.90 -1.73
CA ALA A 256 17.68 10.09 -1.58
C ALA A 256 17.41 8.62 -1.89
N LYS A 257 18.40 7.92 -2.48
CA LYS A 257 18.28 6.53 -2.94
C LYS A 257 17.86 5.55 -1.83
N THR A 258 18.12 5.91 -0.58
CA THR A 258 17.73 5.20 0.63
C THR A 258 16.20 5.19 0.86
N PHE A 259 15.48 6.25 0.47
CA PHE A 259 14.02 6.38 0.63
C PHE A 259 13.19 5.81 -0.54
N LEU A 260 13.83 5.13 -1.50
CA LEU A 260 13.21 4.81 -2.80
C LEU A 260 12.10 3.76 -2.80
N ALA A 261 11.69 3.24 -1.64
CA ALA A 261 10.50 2.41 -1.62
C ALA A 261 9.25 3.30 -1.56
N LYS A 262 8.58 3.41 -2.70
CA LYS A 262 7.25 4.02 -2.83
C LYS A 262 6.24 3.47 -1.80
N HIS A 263 6.49 2.25 -1.29
CA HIS A 263 5.60 1.51 -0.39
C HIS A 263 6.27 0.93 0.86
N SER A 264 7.59 1.07 1.06
CA SER A 264 8.28 0.57 2.25
C SER A 264 9.15 1.66 2.88
N ASP A 265 9.71 1.31 4.02
CA ASP A 265 10.67 2.12 4.74
C ASP A 265 12.09 1.93 4.12
N ILE A 266 13.09 2.66 4.62
CA ILE A 266 14.43 2.84 4.03
C ILE A 266 15.10 1.47 3.74
N TYR A 267 15.50 1.24 2.48
CA TYR A 267 15.88 -0.09 1.95
C TYR A 267 17.09 -0.74 2.66
N ASN A 268 18.15 0.01 2.93
CA ASN A 268 19.41 -0.51 3.49
C ASN A 268 19.74 0.14 4.84
N LEU A 269 18.74 0.50 5.63
CA LEU A 269 18.98 0.97 7.00
C LEU A 269 19.18 -0.22 7.93
N VAL A 270 20.29 -0.21 8.67
CA VAL A 270 20.71 -1.31 9.56
C VAL A 270 20.88 -0.75 10.96
N ASP A 271 20.28 -1.44 11.94
CA ASP A 271 20.38 -1.25 13.40
C ASP A 271 19.99 0.10 14.01
N HIS A 272 20.50 1.20 13.47
CA HIS A 272 20.33 2.52 14.04
C HIS A 272 19.71 3.52 13.06
N TYR A 273 18.88 4.39 13.60
CA TYR A 273 18.35 5.56 12.92
C TYR A 273 18.31 6.73 13.89
N ASP A 274 19.06 7.79 13.60
CA ASP A 274 18.98 9.03 14.36
C ASP A 274 17.69 9.79 14.00
N VAL A 275 16.68 9.66 14.86
CA VAL A 275 15.45 10.44 14.73
C VAL A 275 15.79 11.93 14.92
N PRO A 276 15.52 12.79 13.92
CA PRO A 276 15.77 14.22 14.06
C PRO A 276 14.99 14.80 15.24
N PRO A 277 15.53 15.79 15.97
CA PRO A 277 14.77 16.47 17.02
C PRO A 277 13.52 17.12 16.42
N LYS A 278 12.37 16.94 17.07
CA LYS A 278 11.10 17.51 16.61
C LYS A 278 11.21 19.05 16.52
N LYS A 279 10.76 19.63 15.41
CA LYS A 279 10.53 21.07 15.26
C LYS A 279 9.04 21.28 15.04
N MET A 280 8.31 21.54 16.12
CA MET A 280 6.86 21.74 16.07
C MET A 280 6.51 23.14 15.55
N VAL A 281 5.56 23.21 14.62
CA VAL A 281 4.97 24.46 14.16
C VAL A 281 3.45 24.38 14.18
N GLN A 282 2.80 25.50 14.47
CA GLN A 282 1.35 25.56 14.55
C GLN A 282 0.73 25.86 13.18
N ILE A 283 -0.29 25.08 12.83
CA ILE A 283 -1.18 25.32 11.69
C ILE A 283 -2.58 25.57 12.24
N ARG A 284 -3.26 26.58 11.71
CA ARG A 284 -4.65 26.88 12.08
C ARG A 284 -5.59 26.30 11.04
N PHE A 285 -6.57 25.56 11.51
CA PHE A 285 -7.70 25.05 10.74
C PHE A 285 -8.97 25.77 11.19
N SER A 286 -9.85 26.13 10.26
CA SER A 286 -11.17 26.70 10.58
C SER A 286 -12.27 25.96 9.84
N ASN A 287 -13.44 25.86 10.47
CA ASN A 287 -14.58 25.05 10.02
C ASN A 287 -14.29 23.53 10.04
N VAL A 288 -13.64 23.05 11.09
CA VAL A 288 -13.29 21.63 11.26
C VAL A 288 -13.95 21.03 12.50
N VAL A 289 -13.95 19.71 12.54
CA VAL A 289 -14.52 18.92 13.63
C VAL A 289 -13.43 18.04 14.26
N LEU A 290 -13.48 17.85 15.58
CA LEU A 290 -12.54 16.97 16.28
C LEU A 290 -12.76 15.50 15.92
N ALA A 291 -11.67 14.77 15.70
CA ALA A 291 -11.66 13.33 15.49
C ALA A 291 -10.97 12.60 16.65
N PRO A 292 -11.42 11.40 17.04
CA PRO A 292 -10.71 10.62 18.04
C PRO A 292 -9.31 10.30 17.54
N ARG A 293 -8.30 10.77 18.29
CA ARG A 293 -6.90 10.49 18.01
C ARG A 293 -6.19 10.08 19.29
N TYR A 294 -5.65 8.88 19.31
CA TYR A 294 -4.75 8.43 20.38
C TYR A 294 -3.34 8.29 19.83
N VAL A 295 -2.38 8.93 20.50
CA VAL A 295 -0.95 8.82 20.24
C VAL A 295 -0.31 8.17 21.45
N HIS A 296 0.24 6.97 21.28
CA HIS A 296 0.88 6.21 22.35
C HIS A 296 2.05 7.00 22.95
N GLY A 297 2.16 6.99 24.28
CA GLY A 297 3.15 7.79 25.03
C GLY A 297 2.85 9.29 25.15
N GLU A 298 1.98 9.86 24.31
CA GLU A 298 1.66 11.30 24.34
C GLU A 298 0.23 11.59 24.84
N THR A 299 -0.76 10.82 24.41
CA THR A 299 -2.17 11.03 24.78
C THR A 299 -2.45 10.47 26.18
N ASN A 300 -2.98 11.31 27.07
CA ASN A 300 -3.39 10.87 28.39
C ASN A 300 -4.56 9.86 28.30
N VAL A 301 -4.41 8.68 28.91
CA VAL A 301 -5.40 7.60 28.82
C VAL A 301 -6.70 7.96 29.54
N GLN A 302 -6.66 8.72 30.65
CA GLN A 302 -7.87 9.16 31.33
C GLN A 302 -8.66 10.17 30.48
N GLU A 303 -7.98 11.13 29.86
CA GLU A 303 -8.58 12.08 28.92
C GLU A 303 -9.15 11.38 27.69
N TRP A 304 -8.43 10.37 27.18
CA TRP A 304 -8.91 9.51 26.10
C TRP A 304 -10.26 8.89 26.44
N ARG A 305 -10.37 8.27 27.62
CA ARG A 305 -11.61 7.62 28.09
C ARG A 305 -12.74 8.62 28.32
N ALA A 306 -12.43 9.75 28.94
CA ALA A 306 -13.40 10.75 29.34
C ALA A 306 -13.95 11.56 28.14
N THR A 307 -13.12 11.83 27.13
CA THR A 307 -13.45 12.84 26.12
C THR A 307 -13.04 12.43 24.70
N ILE A 308 -11.75 12.19 24.44
CA ILE A 308 -11.22 12.12 23.07
C ILE A 308 -11.86 11.00 22.25
N ARG A 309 -12.05 9.81 22.85
CA ARG A 309 -12.67 8.67 22.15
C ARG A 309 -14.11 8.92 21.73
N SER A 310 -14.76 9.96 22.26
CA SER A 310 -16.14 10.35 21.98
C SER A 310 -16.28 11.51 20.98
N TYR A 311 -15.17 12.04 20.44
CA TYR A 311 -15.20 13.12 19.45
C TYR A 311 -15.96 12.76 18.17
N PRO A 312 -16.76 13.68 17.61
CA PRO A 312 -17.88 13.35 16.73
C PRO A 312 -17.49 12.77 15.36
N ALA A 313 -16.25 12.89 14.89
CA ALA A 313 -15.86 12.38 13.57
C ALA A 313 -16.16 10.87 13.39
N PRO A 314 -16.54 10.43 12.18
CA PRO A 314 -16.89 9.02 11.90
C PRO A 314 -15.68 8.09 11.81
N TYR A 315 -14.47 8.64 11.68
CA TYR A 315 -13.21 7.93 11.64
C TYR A 315 -12.26 8.45 12.71
N ALA A 316 -11.40 7.56 13.17
CA ALA A 316 -10.43 7.77 14.24
C ALA A 316 -9.04 7.31 13.82
N GLU A 317 -8.03 7.77 14.55
CA GLU A 317 -6.67 7.23 14.51
C GLU A 317 -6.23 6.79 15.91
N ILE A 318 -5.68 5.58 16.01
CA ILE A 318 -4.91 5.15 17.19
C ILE A 318 -3.54 4.68 16.69
N GLY A 319 -2.46 5.07 17.35
CA GLY A 319 -1.12 4.71 16.87
C GLY A 319 0.01 5.11 17.79
N SER A 320 1.20 4.66 17.41
CA SER A 320 2.51 5.03 17.96
C SER A 320 3.36 5.72 16.87
N ASP A 321 4.64 5.93 17.16
CA ASP A 321 5.66 6.32 16.18
C ASP A 321 6.04 5.19 15.20
N LYS A 322 5.63 3.94 15.47
CA LYS A 322 5.87 2.78 14.60
C LYS A 322 4.71 2.46 13.67
N VAL A 323 3.46 2.57 14.14
CA VAL A 323 2.26 2.31 13.33
C VAL A 323 1.06 3.15 13.74
N ILE A 324 0.27 3.57 12.75
CA ILE A 324 -1.01 4.26 12.95
C ILE A 324 -2.13 3.49 12.25
N PHE A 325 -3.21 3.21 12.97
CA PHE A 325 -4.41 2.60 12.44
C PHE A 325 -5.50 3.65 12.25
N THR A 326 -5.91 3.88 11.00
CA THR A 326 -7.08 4.67 10.64
C THR A 326 -8.29 3.75 10.49
N LEU A 327 -9.30 3.92 11.34
CA LEU A 327 -10.45 3.02 11.39
C LEU A 327 -11.75 3.74 11.82
N PRO A 328 -12.94 3.17 11.55
CA PRO A 328 -14.20 3.80 11.95
C PRO A 328 -14.29 4.04 13.45
N SER A 329 -14.68 5.25 13.87
CA SER A 329 -14.68 5.66 15.28
C SER A 329 -15.54 4.77 16.18
N LYS A 330 -16.52 4.03 15.61
CA LYS A 330 -17.36 3.09 16.36
C LYS A 330 -16.54 2.07 17.16
N PHE A 331 -15.40 1.62 16.64
CA PHE A 331 -14.54 0.63 17.29
C PHE A 331 -13.74 1.21 18.46
N VAL A 332 -13.46 2.52 18.45
CA VAL A 332 -12.67 3.17 19.52
C VAL A 332 -13.53 3.77 20.63
N ARG A 333 -14.85 3.96 20.41
CA ARG A 333 -15.75 4.62 21.38
C ARG A 333 -15.75 3.98 22.76
N ARG A 334 -15.48 2.68 22.83
CA ARG A 334 -15.44 1.89 24.08
C ARG A 334 -14.06 1.32 24.38
N LEU A 335 -13.02 1.79 23.67
CA LEU A 335 -11.65 1.37 23.92
C LEU A 335 -11.13 2.08 25.16
N ASP A 336 -10.98 1.34 26.27
CA ASP A 336 -10.44 1.88 27.53
C ASP A 336 -8.91 1.78 27.60
N THR A 337 -8.31 0.82 26.90
CA THR A 337 -6.87 0.49 27.00
C THR A 337 -6.16 0.61 25.65
N PRO A 338 -6.17 1.80 25.01
CA PRO A 338 -5.45 1.99 23.76
C PRO A 338 -3.93 1.89 23.92
N ASP A 339 -3.42 2.17 25.12
CA ASP A 339 -2.03 1.99 25.53
C ASP A 339 -1.59 0.54 25.40
N LEU A 340 -2.28 -0.39 26.05
CA LEU A 340 -1.95 -1.83 25.99
C LEU A 340 -2.06 -2.39 24.57
N ALA A 341 -3.03 -1.91 23.79
CA ALA A 341 -3.16 -2.30 22.40
C ALA A 341 -1.94 -1.84 21.59
N MET A 342 -1.52 -0.58 21.73
CA MET A 342 -0.37 -0.06 20.99
C MET A 342 0.96 -0.66 21.45
N GLU A 343 1.13 -1.01 22.72
CA GLU A 343 2.28 -1.78 23.20
C GLU A 343 2.44 -3.09 22.43
N LYS A 344 1.35 -3.85 22.22
CA LYS A 344 1.38 -5.10 21.45
C LYS A 344 1.72 -4.91 19.98
N TRP A 345 1.21 -3.84 19.36
CA TRP A 345 1.54 -3.52 17.97
C TRP A 345 3.00 -3.08 17.81
N ASP A 346 3.53 -2.34 18.77
CA ASP A 346 4.93 -1.94 18.81
C ASP A 346 5.86 -3.15 18.98
N GLU A 347 5.54 -4.08 19.89
CA GLU A 347 6.27 -5.33 20.08
C GLU A 347 6.34 -6.15 18.78
N LEU A 348 5.23 -6.26 18.05
CA LEU A 348 5.18 -6.97 16.77
C LEU A 348 6.12 -6.35 15.72
N ILE A 349 6.11 -5.02 15.59
CA ILE A 349 6.94 -4.30 14.61
C ILE A 349 8.41 -4.33 15.01
N ASP A 350 8.71 -4.24 16.30
CA ASP A 350 10.06 -4.36 16.83
C ASP A 350 10.62 -5.76 16.60
N ALA A 351 9.81 -6.81 16.72
CA ALA A 351 10.20 -8.17 16.36
C ALA A 351 10.52 -8.28 14.86
N MET A 352 9.70 -7.71 13.97
CA MET A 352 10.01 -7.72 12.53
C MET A 352 11.27 -6.91 12.19
N SER A 353 11.49 -5.80 12.88
CA SER A 353 12.69 -4.97 12.72
C SER A 353 13.93 -5.73 13.17
N GLU A 354 13.86 -6.42 14.32
CA GLU A 354 14.92 -7.30 14.82
C GLU A 354 15.24 -8.41 13.82
N LEU A 355 14.23 -9.16 13.34
CA LEU A 355 14.46 -10.25 12.38
C LEU A 355 15.15 -9.74 11.12
N SER A 356 14.70 -8.60 10.61
CA SER A 356 15.20 -8.04 9.36
C SER A 356 16.51 -7.26 9.50
N GLY A 357 17.07 -7.09 10.72
CA GLY A 357 18.26 -6.27 10.97
C GLY A 357 18.02 -4.76 10.79
N ARG A 358 16.79 -4.29 10.95
CA ARG A 358 16.41 -2.88 10.79
C ARG A 358 16.36 -2.17 12.15
N PRO A 359 16.50 -0.83 12.17
CA PRO A 359 16.29 -0.07 13.39
C PRO A 359 14.83 -0.17 13.87
N LYS A 360 14.67 -0.15 15.20
CA LYS A 360 13.37 -0.07 15.85
C LYS A 360 12.78 1.34 15.72
N ASP A 361 13.62 2.35 15.89
CA ASP A 361 13.27 3.73 15.58
C ASP A 361 13.10 3.92 14.07
N LYS A 362 12.00 4.58 13.67
CA LYS A 362 11.62 4.70 12.26
C LYS A 362 11.56 6.16 11.82
N PRO A 363 11.88 6.46 10.56
CA PRO A 363 11.72 7.82 10.01
C PRO A 363 10.26 8.28 9.93
N PHE A 364 9.32 7.33 9.89
CA PHE A 364 7.88 7.58 9.90
C PHE A 364 7.11 6.29 10.28
N PRO A 365 5.93 6.42 10.90
CA PRO A 365 5.10 5.27 11.21
C PRO A 365 4.53 4.64 9.94
N HIS A 366 4.39 3.32 9.97
CA HIS A 366 3.53 2.58 9.04
C HIS A 366 2.07 2.99 9.25
N ARG A 367 1.22 2.83 8.24
CA ARG A 367 -0.19 3.24 8.33
C ARG A 367 -1.10 2.14 7.82
N PHE A 368 -2.16 1.84 8.56
CA PHE A 368 -3.29 1.04 8.11
C PHE A 368 -4.50 1.93 7.85
N LEU A 369 -5.24 1.61 6.80
CA LEU A 369 -6.57 2.13 6.52
C LEU A 369 -7.56 0.95 6.50
N ILE A 370 -8.41 0.92 7.52
CA ILE A 370 -9.49 -0.03 7.65
C ILE A 370 -10.71 0.51 6.90
N ASP A 371 -10.98 -0.07 5.74
CA ASP A 371 -11.89 0.47 4.72
C ASP A 371 -13.03 -0.50 4.39
N ALA A 372 -14.14 0.05 3.87
CA ALA A 372 -15.27 -0.72 3.34
C ALA A 372 -14.91 -1.50 2.06
N HIS A 373 -13.85 -1.11 1.36
CA HIS A 373 -13.43 -1.73 0.11
C HIS A 373 -11.92 -1.92 0.05
N VAL A 374 -11.50 -3.07 -0.49
CA VAL A 374 -10.10 -3.42 -0.72
C VAL A 374 -9.93 -3.67 -2.22
N ASN A 375 -8.97 -2.97 -2.83
CA ASN A 375 -8.77 -3.00 -4.28
C ASN A 375 -8.15 -4.32 -4.79
N TRP A 376 -7.26 -4.93 -4.00
CA TRP A 376 -6.51 -6.12 -4.40
C TRP A 376 -6.36 -7.08 -3.23
N GLY A 377 -6.54 -8.38 -3.50
CA GLY A 377 -6.40 -9.42 -2.48
C GLY A 377 -7.42 -9.28 -1.34
N ALA A 378 -7.09 -9.88 -0.20
CA ALA A 378 -7.86 -9.72 1.05
C ALA A 378 -7.50 -8.40 1.77
N ALA A 379 -6.25 -7.97 1.63
CA ALA A 379 -5.67 -6.69 1.99
C ALA A 379 -4.51 -6.43 0.99
N PHE A 380 -3.98 -5.21 0.96
CA PHE A 380 -2.76 -4.96 0.21
C PHE A 380 -1.84 -3.94 0.89
N ALA A 381 -0.54 -4.24 0.84
CA ALA A 381 0.51 -3.40 1.37
C ALA A 381 0.65 -2.10 0.57
N GLY A 382 0.74 -0.98 1.29
CA GLY A 382 0.84 0.36 0.73
C GLY A 382 1.14 1.38 1.81
N TYR A 383 0.98 2.66 1.46
CA TYR A 383 1.02 3.74 2.45
C TYR A 383 -0.23 4.62 2.27
N PRO A 384 -1.33 4.33 3.00
CA PRO A 384 -1.50 3.26 3.98
C PRO A 384 -1.65 1.85 3.37
N ILE A 385 -1.42 0.81 4.18
CA ILE A 385 -1.90 -0.57 3.98
C ILE A 385 -3.43 -0.53 4.01
N ASN A 386 -4.09 -1.07 3.00
CA ASN A 386 -5.54 -1.10 2.95
C ASN A 386 -6.05 -2.48 3.36
N ALA A 387 -6.90 -2.51 4.38
CA ALA A 387 -7.44 -3.72 4.97
C ALA A 387 -8.96 -3.60 5.19
N PRO A 388 -9.69 -4.73 5.28
CA PRO A 388 -11.15 -4.72 5.35
C PRO A 388 -11.65 -4.34 6.75
N LEU A 389 -12.88 -3.81 6.84
CA LEU A 389 -13.54 -3.43 8.11
C LEU A 389 -13.48 -4.51 9.21
N GLY A 390 -13.47 -5.79 8.84
CA GLY A 390 -13.44 -6.90 9.79
C GLY A 390 -12.18 -6.96 10.66
N TRP A 391 -11.10 -6.30 10.26
CA TRP A 391 -9.83 -6.31 11.00
C TRP A 391 -9.80 -5.32 12.18
N ALA A 392 -10.77 -4.39 12.26
CA ALA A 392 -10.76 -3.33 13.27
C ALA A 392 -10.81 -3.85 14.71
N GLU A 393 -11.55 -4.93 14.99
CA GLU A 393 -11.71 -5.47 16.35
C GLU A 393 -10.38 -6.00 16.90
N ALA A 394 -9.67 -6.82 16.12
CA ALA A 394 -8.35 -7.34 16.48
C ALA A 394 -7.34 -6.19 16.72
N ILE A 395 -7.41 -5.15 15.88
CA ILE A 395 -6.58 -3.94 16.03
C ILE A 395 -6.82 -3.24 17.37
N VAL A 396 -8.07 -2.92 17.70
CA VAL A 396 -8.37 -2.19 18.94
C VAL A 396 -8.13 -3.02 20.21
N ARG A 397 -8.15 -4.36 20.10
CA ARG A 397 -7.83 -5.25 21.22
C ARG A 397 -6.33 -5.48 21.41
N GLY A 398 -5.49 -5.09 20.45
CA GLY A 398 -4.07 -5.43 20.49
C GLY A 398 -3.83 -6.92 20.27
N GLU A 399 -4.60 -7.54 19.38
CA GLU A 399 -4.53 -8.96 19.04
C GLU A 399 -4.05 -9.13 17.58
N PRO A 400 -2.76 -8.90 17.25
CA PRO A 400 -2.28 -9.07 15.89
C PRO A 400 -2.53 -10.49 15.36
N GLU A 401 -3.23 -10.57 14.23
CA GLU A 401 -3.46 -11.84 13.51
C GLU A 401 -2.53 -11.98 12.30
N TRP A 402 -2.48 -13.18 11.70
CA TRP A 402 -1.65 -13.49 10.53
C TRP A 402 -1.78 -12.46 9.40
N GLY A 403 -3.00 -12.02 9.08
CA GLY A 403 -3.21 -11.02 8.01
C GLY A 403 -2.50 -9.70 8.29
N HIS A 404 -2.59 -9.19 9.51
CA HIS A 404 -1.91 -7.95 9.92
C HIS A 404 -0.39 -8.08 9.82
N ALA A 405 0.13 -9.19 10.36
CA ALA A 405 1.55 -9.46 10.36
C ALA A 405 2.10 -9.71 8.94
N HIS A 406 1.29 -10.31 8.06
CA HIS A 406 1.61 -10.49 6.65
C HIS A 406 1.75 -9.14 5.93
N GLU A 407 0.78 -8.24 6.04
CA GLU A 407 0.87 -6.94 5.37
C GLU A 407 2.03 -6.08 5.89
N LEU A 408 2.29 -6.12 7.20
CA LEU A 408 3.48 -5.47 7.79
C LEU A 408 4.78 -6.14 7.35
N GLY A 409 4.76 -7.46 7.13
CA GLY A 409 5.89 -8.23 6.63
C GLY A 409 6.33 -7.80 5.24
N HIS A 410 5.40 -7.36 4.37
CA HIS A 410 5.76 -6.84 3.04
C HIS A 410 6.68 -5.61 3.14
N LEU A 411 6.57 -4.84 4.22
CA LEU A 411 7.43 -3.68 4.48
C LEU A 411 8.85 -4.06 4.93
N HIS A 412 9.05 -5.33 5.33
CA HIS A 412 10.33 -5.88 5.78
C HIS A 412 11.00 -6.75 4.72
N GLN A 413 10.31 -7.10 3.63
CA GLN A 413 10.88 -7.79 2.48
C GLN A 413 11.96 -6.96 1.79
N HIS A 414 12.83 -7.66 1.06
CA HIS A 414 13.89 -7.01 0.32
C HIS A 414 14.23 -7.79 -0.95
N ARG A 415 14.47 -7.05 -2.03
CA ARG A 415 14.72 -7.58 -3.38
C ARG A 415 15.95 -8.48 -3.51
N ALA A 416 16.84 -8.49 -2.52
CA ALA A 416 18.04 -9.32 -2.56
C ALA A 416 17.77 -10.78 -2.15
N TRP A 417 16.69 -11.04 -1.41
CA TRP A 417 16.27 -12.40 -1.04
C TRP A 417 14.85 -12.76 -1.48
N THR A 418 14.05 -11.78 -1.90
CA THR A 418 12.74 -12.03 -2.51
C THR A 418 12.88 -12.07 -4.03
N TYR A 419 12.70 -13.25 -4.61
CA TYR A 419 12.79 -13.51 -6.06
C TYR A 419 11.46 -13.96 -6.66
N GLN A 420 11.43 -14.15 -7.98
CA GLN A 420 10.23 -14.45 -8.76
C GLN A 420 9.27 -15.41 -8.05
N SER A 421 8.00 -15.01 -7.99
CA SER A 421 6.89 -15.78 -7.41
C SER A 421 7.00 -16.06 -5.90
N THR A 422 7.93 -15.44 -5.16
CA THR A 422 8.10 -15.66 -3.70
C THR A 422 7.72 -14.45 -2.84
N SER A 423 7.14 -13.40 -3.42
CA SER A 423 6.67 -12.21 -2.67
C SER A 423 5.66 -12.61 -1.58
N GLU A 424 4.71 -13.48 -1.90
CA GLU A 424 3.72 -14.00 -0.95
C GLU A 424 4.23 -15.12 -0.04
N VAL A 425 5.49 -15.53 -0.21
CA VAL A 425 6.13 -16.57 0.62
C VAL A 425 7.05 -15.94 1.65
N THR A 426 8.04 -15.17 1.18
CA THR A 426 9.08 -14.58 2.04
C THR A 426 8.53 -13.54 3.02
N VAL A 427 7.39 -12.91 2.69
CA VAL A 427 6.63 -12.06 3.62
C VAL A 427 6.22 -12.81 4.88
N ASN A 428 5.86 -14.08 4.76
CA ASN A 428 5.35 -14.88 5.86
C ASN A 428 6.45 -15.39 6.81
N ILE A 429 7.73 -15.23 6.44
CA ILE A 429 8.85 -15.45 7.38
C ILE A 429 8.75 -14.44 8.53
N PHE A 430 8.47 -13.17 8.20
CA PHE A 430 8.27 -12.10 9.18
C PHE A 430 7.00 -12.30 10.00
N ALA A 431 5.91 -12.72 9.34
CA ALA A 431 4.65 -13.01 10.05
C ALA A 431 4.81 -14.16 11.06
N ALA A 432 5.44 -15.26 10.64
CA ALA A 432 5.68 -16.41 11.52
C ALA A 432 6.54 -16.03 12.74
N TYR A 433 7.68 -15.36 12.52
CA TYR A 433 8.56 -14.92 13.60
C TYR A 433 7.89 -13.96 14.57
N ALA A 434 7.27 -12.89 14.05
CA ALA A 434 6.74 -11.84 14.89
C ALA A 434 5.59 -12.35 15.77
N LEU A 435 4.69 -13.17 15.21
CA LEU A 435 3.58 -13.78 15.95
C LEU A 435 4.09 -14.79 16.99
N GLU A 436 5.09 -15.60 16.65
CA GLU A 436 5.73 -16.51 17.62
C GLU A 436 6.33 -15.73 18.79
N LYS A 437 7.00 -14.61 18.51
CA LYS A 437 7.62 -13.77 19.53
C LYS A 437 6.61 -13.12 20.46
N ILE A 438 5.52 -12.57 19.93
CA ILE A 438 4.54 -11.86 20.77
C ILE A 438 3.64 -12.80 21.58
N TYR A 439 3.33 -14.00 21.07
CA TYR A 439 2.45 -14.96 21.74
C TYR A 439 3.21 -16.05 22.50
N GLY A 440 4.53 -16.17 22.29
CA GLY A 440 5.36 -17.20 22.94
C GLY A 440 5.18 -18.61 22.38
N HIS A 441 4.40 -18.76 21.32
CA HIS A 441 4.19 -20.02 20.61
C HIS A 441 3.95 -19.78 19.11
N PRO A 442 4.27 -20.74 18.23
CA PRO A 442 3.99 -20.61 16.80
C PRO A 442 2.49 -20.43 16.51
N HIS A 443 2.16 -19.55 15.56
CA HIS A 443 0.80 -19.42 15.05
C HIS A 443 0.35 -20.73 14.36
N GLU A 444 -0.96 -21.02 14.31
CA GLU A 444 -1.52 -22.27 13.74
C GLU A 444 -0.95 -22.63 12.35
N ARG A 445 -0.73 -21.62 11.50
CA ARG A 445 -0.16 -21.70 10.14
C ARG A 445 1.35 -22.02 10.09
N ALA A 446 2.03 -22.00 11.23
CA ALA A 446 3.48 -22.19 11.38
C ALA A 446 3.83 -23.18 12.52
N THR A 447 2.84 -23.90 13.05
CA THR A 447 3.06 -25.02 13.97
C THR A 447 3.90 -26.10 13.29
N ARG A 448 4.61 -26.90 14.10
CA ARG A 448 5.47 -27.98 13.58
C ARG A 448 4.67 -28.95 12.71
N GLU A 449 3.45 -29.27 13.14
CA GLU A 449 2.49 -30.12 12.46
C GLU A 449 2.10 -29.51 11.10
N SER A 450 1.66 -28.25 11.07
CA SER A 450 1.29 -27.55 9.83
C SER A 450 2.46 -27.46 8.85
N VAL A 451 3.67 -27.19 9.35
CA VAL A 451 4.90 -27.14 8.53
C VAL A 451 5.20 -28.50 7.91
N ILE A 452 5.11 -29.59 8.67
CA ILE A 452 5.34 -30.94 8.16
C ILE A 452 4.28 -31.33 7.12
N GLU A 453 3.00 -31.01 7.35
CA GLU A 453 1.92 -31.29 6.40
C GLU A 453 2.08 -30.51 5.09
N ASN A 454 2.44 -29.23 5.17
CA ASN A 454 2.68 -28.41 3.98
C ASN A 454 3.91 -28.90 3.20
N ALA A 455 4.98 -29.30 3.90
CA ALA A 455 6.14 -29.89 3.27
C ALA A 455 5.82 -31.25 2.62
N GLN A 456 5.02 -32.09 3.25
CA GLN A 456 4.53 -33.36 2.67
C GLN A 456 3.84 -33.13 1.32
N ARG A 457 2.89 -32.19 1.25
CA ARG A 457 2.16 -31.86 0.00
C ARG A 457 3.08 -31.35 -1.11
N TYR A 458 4.18 -30.70 -0.76
CA TYR A 458 5.14 -30.19 -1.74
C TYR A 458 6.11 -31.29 -2.20
N LEU A 459 6.70 -32.00 -1.24
CA LEU A 459 7.73 -33.01 -1.46
C LEU A 459 7.15 -34.35 -1.98
N SER A 460 5.84 -34.54 -1.99
CA SER A 460 5.22 -35.69 -2.69
C SER A 460 5.18 -35.52 -4.21
N ARG A 461 5.44 -34.32 -4.73
CA ARG A 461 5.48 -34.05 -6.18
C ARG A 461 6.75 -34.65 -6.79
N PRO A 462 6.76 -35.08 -8.07
CA PRO A 462 8.00 -35.38 -8.77
C PRO A 462 8.95 -34.18 -8.80
N ILE A 463 10.27 -34.40 -8.77
CA ILE A 463 11.27 -33.32 -8.64
C ILE A 463 11.17 -32.30 -9.80
N GLU A 464 10.84 -32.78 -11.00
CA GLU A 464 10.60 -31.99 -12.21
C GLU A 464 9.39 -31.04 -12.10
N GLU A 465 8.44 -31.34 -11.21
CA GLU A 465 7.27 -30.49 -10.91
C GLU A 465 7.51 -29.52 -9.75
N ARG A 466 8.65 -29.65 -9.04
CA ARG A 466 9.03 -28.78 -7.89
C ARG A 466 9.80 -27.53 -8.32
N ASN A 467 9.63 -27.03 -9.54
CA ASN A 467 10.33 -25.82 -9.98
C ASN A 467 9.97 -24.61 -9.10
N TRP A 468 10.84 -24.25 -8.16
CA TRP A 468 10.57 -23.25 -7.12
C TRP A 468 10.14 -21.88 -7.65
N MET A 469 10.66 -21.48 -8.81
CA MET A 469 10.39 -20.19 -9.44
C MET A 469 9.05 -20.14 -10.17
N THR A 470 8.55 -21.28 -10.66
CA THR A 470 7.35 -21.35 -11.51
C THR A 470 6.20 -22.18 -10.93
N VAL A 471 6.41 -22.84 -9.79
CA VAL A 471 5.37 -23.64 -9.13
C VAL A 471 4.20 -22.77 -8.70
N ASN A 472 3.00 -23.14 -9.18
CA ASN A 472 1.76 -22.44 -8.87
C ASN A 472 1.12 -22.98 -7.59
N GLY A 473 0.47 -22.09 -6.83
CA GLY A 473 -0.41 -22.46 -5.72
C GLY A 473 0.27 -23.15 -4.52
N ALA A 474 1.57 -22.89 -4.29
CA ALA A 474 2.36 -23.52 -3.24
C ALA A 474 2.89 -22.48 -2.22
N LEU A 475 2.00 -21.65 -1.65
CA LEU A 475 2.42 -20.55 -0.78
C LEU A 475 2.89 -21.08 0.58
N PHE A 476 2.04 -21.79 1.32
CA PHE A 476 2.36 -22.31 2.65
C PHE A 476 3.31 -23.51 2.57
N GLU A 477 3.22 -24.27 1.47
CA GLU A 477 4.19 -25.29 1.08
C GLU A 477 5.60 -24.73 0.98
N ARG A 478 5.80 -23.61 0.26
CA ARG A 478 7.10 -22.97 0.15
C ARG A 478 7.49 -22.19 1.41
N LEU A 479 6.55 -21.77 2.24
CA LEU A 479 6.86 -21.23 3.56
C LEU A 479 7.45 -22.31 4.47
N ALA A 480 6.96 -23.55 4.38
CA ALA A 480 7.46 -24.67 5.18
C ALA A 480 8.96 -24.90 5.01
N PHE A 481 9.52 -24.64 3.82
CA PHE A 481 10.97 -24.63 3.58
C PHE A 481 11.71 -23.72 4.58
N TYR A 482 11.27 -22.46 4.71
CA TYR A 482 11.90 -21.52 5.62
C TYR A 482 11.63 -21.85 7.08
N THR A 483 10.39 -22.22 7.41
CA THR A 483 10.02 -22.51 8.81
C THR A 483 10.67 -23.81 9.32
N MET A 484 10.96 -24.79 8.47
CA MET A 484 11.77 -25.96 8.87
C MET A 484 13.18 -25.54 9.31
N LEU A 485 13.82 -24.63 8.57
CA LEU A 485 15.12 -24.10 8.95
C LEU A 485 15.06 -23.37 10.30
N SER A 486 13.98 -22.65 10.60
CA SER A 486 13.84 -21.99 11.91
C SER A 486 13.60 -22.98 13.05
N TYR A 487 12.87 -24.08 12.84
CA TYR A 487 12.73 -25.13 13.85
C TYR A 487 14.03 -25.88 14.12
N GLU A 488 14.87 -26.08 13.10
CA GLU A 488 16.08 -26.91 13.23
C GLU A 488 17.32 -26.13 13.65
N PHE A 489 17.42 -24.85 13.28
CA PHE A 489 18.57 -23.99 13.59
C PHE A 489 18.24 -22.77 14.46
N GLY A 490 16.96 -22.51 14.73
CA GLY A 490 16.51 -21.28 15.37
C GLY A 490 16.44 -20.09 14.41
N TRP A 491 16.09 -18.92 14.97
CA TRP A 491 15.91 -17.68 14.20
C TRP A 491 17.20 -16.85 14.04
N GLU A 492 18.27 -17.16 14.78
CA GLU A 492 19.53 -16.39 14.71
C GLU A 492 20.20 -16.43 13.32
N PRO A 493 20.25 -17.56 12.60
CA PRO A 493 20.75 -17.57 11.23
C PRO A 493 19.96 -16.64 10.29
N PHE A 494 18.63 -16.55 10.45
CA PHE A 494 17.82 -15.62 9.65
C PHE A 494 18.16 -14.16 9.93
N LYS A 495 18.32 -13.79 11.22
CA LYS A 495 18.74 -12.45 11.63
C LYS A 495 20.09 -12.08 11.02
N GLN A 496 21.05 -13.00 11.08
CA GLN A 496 22.37 -12.82 10.47
C GLN A 496 22.24 -12.60 8.95
N VAL A 497 21.57 -13.51 8.23
CA VAL A 497 21.44 -13.44 6.77
C VAL A 497 20.76 -12.15 6.32
N PHE A 498 19.63 -11.76 6.94
CA PHE A 498 18.92 -10.54 6.56
C PHE A 498 19.71 -9.28 6.86
N ARG A 499 20.44 -9.23 7.98
CA ARG A 499 21.36 -8.15 8.29
C ARG A 499 22.47 -8.02 7.25
N GLU A 500 23.14 -9.13 6.92
CA GLU A 500 24.21 -9.13 5.91
C GLU A 500 23.71 -8.56 4.57
N TYR A 501 22.50 -8.94 4.13
CA TYR A 501 21.91 -8.39 2.91
C TYR A 501 21.71 -6.86 2.94
N ARG A 502 21.35 -6.31 4.09
CA ARG A 502 21.12 -4.86 4.24
C ARG A 502 22.41 -4.07 4.34
N GLU A 503 23.46 -4.68 4.90
CA GLU A 503 24.80 -4.10 4.93
C GLU A 503 25.44 -4.02 3.54
N LEU A 504 25.02 -4.88 2.60
CA LEU A 504 25.52 -4.83 1.23
C LEU A 504 25.14 -3.54 0.50
N PRO A 505 26.11 -2.89 -0.18
CA PRO A 505 25.83 -1.85 -1.16
C PRO A 505 24.84 -2.33 -2.24
N LEU A 506 23.93 -1.44 -2.66
CA LEU A 506 22.84 -1.76 -3.61
C LEU A 506 23.31 -2.33 -4.96
N ASP A 507 24.53 -2.01 -5.38
CA ASP A 507 25.17 -2.47 -6.61
C ASP A 507 25.84 -3.85 -6.49
N GLN A 508 26.05 -4.32 -5.26
CA GLN A 508 26.53 -5.67 -4.93
C GLN A 508 25.38 -6.67 -4.69
N HIS A 509 24.12 -6.22 -4.71
CA HIS A 509 22.98 -7.12 -4.58
C HIS A 509 22.87 -8.09 -5.77
N PRO A 510 22.38 -9.32 -5.54
CA PRO A 510 22.16 -10.32 -6.59
C PRO A 510 21.21 -9.81 -7.68
N LYS A 511 21.56 -10.08 -8.94
CA LYS A 511 20.94 -9.46 -10.11
C LYS A 511 19.81 -10.29 -10.71
N SER A 512 19.99 -11.62 -10.80
CA SER A 512 18.97 -12.56 -11.26
C SER A 512 18.29 -13.33 -10.11
N ASP A 513 17.18 -13.99 -10.38
CA ASP A 513 16.50 -14.82 -9.38
C ASP A 513 17.32 -16.04 -8.95
N VAL A 514 18.08 -16.64 -9.88
CA VAL A 514 19.02 -17.73 -9.56
C VAL A 514 20.16 -17.21 -8.69
N ASP A 515 20.68 -16.01 -8.94
CA ASP A 515 21.71 -15.41 -8.08
C ASP A 515 21.17 -15.14 -6.67
N ARG A 516 19.92 -14.67 -6.54
CA ARG A 516 19.27 -14.45 -5.24
C ARG A 516 19.12 -15.75 -4.45
N ALA A 517 18.64 -16.81 -5.09
CA ALA A 517 18.52 -18.13 -4.47
C ALA A 517 19.89 -18.71 -4.09
N SER A 518 20.90 -18.54 -4.96
CA SER A 518 22.27 -19.00 -4.74
C SER A 518 22.95 -18.27 -3.59
N ASP A 519 22.80 -16.95 -3.53
CA ASP A 519 23.36 -16.13 -2.45
C ASP A 519 22.65 -16.44 -1.12
N PHE A 520 21.34 -16.68 -1.13
CA PHE A 520 20.61 -17.13 0.06
C PHE A 520 21.09 -18.50 0.54
N LEU A 521 21.31 -19.46 -0.38
CA LEU A 521 21.91 -20.77 -0.07
C LEU A 521 23.27 -20.60 0.64
N ILE A 522 24.17 -19.80 0.07
CA ILE A 522 25.52 -19.60 0.60
C ILE A 522 25.45 -18.97 2.00
N ARG A 523 24.72 -17.86 2.16
CA ARG A 523 24.63 -17.14 3.43
C ARG A 523 23.99 -17.98 4.51
N MET A 524 22.86 -18.62 4.20
CA MET A 524 22.17 -19.45 5.17
C MET A 524 23.00 -20.68 5.56
N SER A 525 23.71 -21.31 4.61
CA SER A 525 24.61 -22.44 4.91
C SER A 525 25.76 -22.02 5.84
N ARG A 526 26.35 -20.83 5.61
CA ARG A 526 27.39 -20.28 6.50
C ARG A 526 26.82 -19.96 7.88
N ALA A 527 25.66 -19.32 7.95
CA ALA A 527 25.02 -18.93 9.20
C ALA A 527 24.58 -20.14 10.05
N THR A 528 24.22 -21.26 9.43
CA THR A 528 23.90 -22.53 10.11
C THR A 528 25.12 -23.45 10.28
N ASN A 529 26.28 -23.05 9.76
CA ASN A 529 27.49 -23.89 9.65
C ASN A 529 27.18 -25.30 9.10
N SER A 530 26.34 -25.38 8.07
CA SER A 530 25.84 -26.63 7.52
C SER A 530 25.68 -26.53 6.01
N ASN A 531 26.00 -27.60 5.28
CA ASN A 531 25.78 -27.69 3.85
C ASN A 531 24.27 -27.87 3.55
N LEU A 532 23.58 -26.79 3.17
CA LEU A 532 22.16 -26.83 2.81
C LEU A 532 21.92 -27.20 1.33
N GLY A 533 22.97 -27.49 0.56
CA GLY A 533 22.88 -27.82 -0.87
C GLY A 533 21.87 -28.94 -1.17
N PRO A 534 21.97 -30.12 -0.51
CA PRO A 534 21.01 -31.22 -0.69
C PRO A 534 19.56 -30.81 -0.39
N TYR A 535 19.35 -29.97 0.62
CA TYR A 535 18.02 -29.46 0.97
C TYR A 535 17.45 -28.58 -0.14
N PHE A 536 18.21 -27.63 -0.68
CA PHE A 536 17.77 -26.80 -1.79
C PHE A 536 17.45 -27.63 -3.05
N THR A 537 18.28 -28.63 -3.33
CA THR A 537 18.06 -29.55 -4.45
C THR A 537 16.76 -30.34 -4.28
N GLU A 538 16.50 -30.91 -3.10
CA GLU A 538 15.28 -31.71 -2.85
C GLU A 538 14.00 -30.87 -2.97
N TRP A 539 14.05 -29.60 -2.55
CA TRP A 539 12.94 -28.67 -2.71
C TRP A 539 12.81 -28.08 -4.14
N GLY A 540 13.70 -28.45 -5.07
CA GLY A 540 13.67 -27.98 -6.44
C GLY A 540 13.99 -26.48 -6.58
N VAL A 541 14.78 -25.92 -5.67
CA VAL A 541 15.24 -24.53 -5.72
C VAL A 541 16.36 -24.39 -6.74
N GLN A 542 16.15 -23.58 -7.79
CA GLN A 542 17.16 -23.34 -8.82
C GLN A 542 18.28 -22.45 -8.25
N VAL A 543 19.49 -23.00 -8.17
CA VAL A 543 20.72 -22.32 -7.74
C VAL A 543 21.85 -22.58 -8.75
N ASN A 544 22.89 -21.76 -8.72
CA ASN A 544 24.08 -21.94 -9.54
C ASN A 544 24.92 -23.12 -9.01
N ASP A 545 25.50 -23.92 -9.92
CA ASP A 545 26.39 -25.03 -9.55
C ASP A 545 27.58 -24.58 -8.69
N SER A 546 28.09 -23.36 -8.92
CA SER A 546 29.16 -22.78 -8.12
C SER A 546 28.77 -22.57 -6.66
N ALA A 547 27.50 -22.24 -6.39
CA ALA A 547 27.00 -22.08 -5.02
C ALA A 547 26.88 -23.43 -4.32
N LEU A 548 26.42 -24.47 -5.03
CA LEU A 548 26.40 -25.84 -4.51
C LEU A 548 27.81 -26.35 -4.21
N GLU A 549 28.79 -26.05 -5.06
CA GLU A 549 30.19 -26.43 -4.83
C GLU A 549 30.78 -25.71 -3.61
N GLU A 550 30.50 -24.42 -3.47
CA GLU A 550 31.02 -23.61 -2.36
C GLU A 550 30.60 -24.15 -0.99
N VAL A 551 29.31 -24.52 -0.84
CA VAL A 551 28.76 -25.00 0.43
C VAL A 551 29.18 -26.44 0.78
N LYS A 552 29.80 -27.20 -0.13
CA LYS A 552 30.33 -28.57 0.17
C LYS A 552 31.44 -28.59 1.20
N SER A 553 32.12 -27.45 1.39
CA SER A 553 33.15 -27.31 2.42
C SER A 553 32.60 -27.32 3.85
N LEU A 554 31.28 -27.11 4.01
CA LEU A 554 30.59 -27.12 5.30
C LEU A 554 30.15 -28.53 5.71
N PRO A 555 29.94 -28.79 7.02
CA PRO A 555 29.45 -30.08 7.51
C PRO A 555 28.17 -30.54 6.79
N ALA A 556 28.10 -31.83 6.46
CA ALA A 556 26.89 -32.41 5.89
C ALA A 556 25.73 -32.33 6.90
N TRP A 557 24.56 -31.92 6.43
CA TRP A 557 23.33 -31.87 7.22
C TRP A 557 22.17 -32.44 6.40
N GLU A 558 21.30 -33.18 7.09
CA GLU A 558 20.06 -33.68 6.52
C GLU A 558 18.92 -33.34 7.48
N SER A 559 17.93 -32.58 7.00
CA SER A 559 16.80 -32.13 7.81
C SER A 559 15.97 -33.29 8.37
N PRO A 560 15.88 -33.48 9.71
CA PRO A 560 14.99 -34.46 10.30
C PRO A 560 13.51 -34.18 9.99
N MET A 561 13.09 -32.91 9.91
CA MET A 561 11.70 -32.57 9.55
C MET A 561 11.37 -32.90 8.10
N MET A 562 12.31 -32.67 7.17
CA MET A 562 12.15 -33.04 5.76
C MET A 562 12.06 -34.56 5.61
N LYS A 563 12.93 -35.32 6.29
CA LYS A 563 12.84 -36.79 6.34
C LYS A 563 11.48 -37.26 6.85
N GLN A 564 10.99 -36.66 7.93
CA GLN A 564 9.68 -36.98 8.47
C GLN A 564 8.54 -36.64 7.49
N ALA A 565 8.66 -35.54 6.77
CA ALA A 565 7.69 -35.16 5.75
C ALA A 565 7.67 -36.19 4.60
N MET A 566 8.83 -36.54 4.06
CA MET A 566 8.93 -37.51 2.96
C MET A 566 8.50 -38.93 3.36
N ALA A 567 8.74 -39.35 4.61
CA ALA A 567 8.34 -40.68 5.10
C ALA A 567 6.82 -40.87 5.24
N LYS A 568 6.06 -39.77 5.24
CA LYS A 568 4.60 -39.76 5.38
C LYS A 568 3.89 -39.44 4.06
N ALA A 569 4.61 -39.25 2.96
CA ALA A 569 4.01 -39.10 1.64
C ALA A 569 3.40 -40.46 1.21
N PRO A 570 2.10 -40.52 0.86
CA PRO A 570 1.42 -41.75 0.47
C PRO A 570 1.94 -42.34 -0.85
#